data_AF-A0A2N5XQU4-F1
#
_entry.id   AF-A0A2N5XQU4-F1
#
_cell.length_a   1.000
_cell.length_b   1.000
_cell.length_c   1.000
_cell.angle_alpha   90.00
_cell.angle_beta   90.00
_cell.angle_gamma   90.00
#
_symmetry.space_group_name_H-M   'P 1'
#
loop_
_entity.id
_entity.type
_entity.pdbx_description
1 polymer ?
#
loop_
_entity_poly.entity_id
_entity_poly.type
_entity_poly.pdbx_seq_one_letter_code
_entity_poly.pdbx_strand_id
1 'polypeptide(L)'
;MGDPPQQGSQRPDGAGQAKEIQVGNLTFKASKQVFDGFNALPDALTYTRLPIKAFTRPEGGTHYYETVLMTSRNISWLQAAVLAQSEGGYLASVTSARENAFIYKQVNSAKFFWELPDGLTNASPLIGPFLGGIKQGQSEDVNSGWSWVSGERWSFDNWAANWIQTEDKQDKTDSSRQTSSSQNGRQGPGRQGGKGGRGPSRDGQDQRQSPSESTSYVAMSFAGLNKPSSQWGALVSGRGSSIRAPIAYSRAFIIEYDKKPK
;
A
#
# COMPACT_ATOMS: atom_id res chain seq x y z
N MET A 1 31.78 52.98 -2.01
CA MET A 1 30.67 52.16 -2.55
C MET A 1 31.14 50.73 -2.54
N GLY A 2 30.81 49.98 -1.49
CA GLY A 2 31.17 48.56 -1.36
C GLY A 2 29.93 47.73 -1.65
N ASP A 3 30.04 46.79 -2.58
CA ASP A 3 28.98 45.82 -2.84
C ASP A 3 28.74 44.96 -1.59
N PRO A 4 27.47 44.69 -1.21
CA PRO A 4 27.18 43.75 -0.14
C PRO A 4 27.50 42.32 -0.61
N PRO A 5 28.04 41.46 0.27
CA PRO A 5 28.30 40.08 -0.07
C PRO A 5 26.98 39.34 -0.32
N GLN A 6 26.88 38.70 -1.49
CA GLN A 6 25.77 37.81 -1.81
C GLN A 6 25.74 36.66 -0.79
N GLN A 7 24.69 36.62 0.02
CA GLN A 7 24.39 35.46 0.85
C GLN A 7 24.11 34.28 -0.08
N GLY A 8 24.99 33.28 -0.07
CA GLY A 8 24.73 32.00 -0.71
C GLY A 8 23.48 31.39 -0.12
N SER A 9 22.44 31.23 -0.93
CA SER A 9 21.28 30.41 -0.61
C SER A 9 21.75 28.99 -0.33
N GLN A 10 21.92 28.66 0.95
CA GLN A 10 22.03 27.28 1.39
C GLN A 10 20.75 26.57 0.95
N ARG A 11 20.90 25.62 0.02
CA ARG A 11 19.84 24.64 -0.23
C ARG A 11 19.57 23.92 1.09
N PRO A 12 18.30 23.70 1.48
CA PRO A 12 18.01 22.85 2.63
C PRO A 12 18.34 21.41 2.23
N ASP A 13 19.59 21.00 2.44
CA ASP A 13 20.02 19.61 2.42
C ASP A 13 19.48 18.93 3.69
N GLY A 14 18.15 18.71 3.70
CA GLY A 14 17.41 18.10 4.79
C GLY A 14 16.81 16.77 4.38
N ALA A 15 17.62 15.84 3.86
CA ALA A 15 17.22 14.43 3.86
C ALA A 15 17.23 13.95 5.31
N GLY A 16 16.13 14.15 6.05
CA GLY A 16 15.98 13.67 7.41
C GLY A 16 16.36 12.18 7.50
N GLN A 17 17.11 11.82 8.55
CA GLN A 17 17.50 10.44 8.77
C GLN A 17 16.26 9.54 8.84
N ALA A 18 16.30 8.39 8.18
CA ALA A 18 15.23 7.42 8.26
C ALA A 18 15.03 6.96 9.71
N LYS A 19 13.80 7.06 10.22
CA LYS A 19 13.44 6.54 11.54
C LYS A 19 12.74 5.19 11.40
N GLU A 20 13.03 4.30 12.33
CA GLU A 20 12.28 3.06 12.52
C GLU A 20 11.01 3.33 13.33
N ILE A 21 9.87 2.91 12.79
CA ILE A 21 8.56 2.99 13.43
C ILE A 21 8.07 1.55 13.65
N GLN A 22 7.68 1.23 14.88
CA GLN A 22 7.03 -0.03 15.20
C GLN A 22 5.51 0.12 15.13
N VAL A 23 4.85 -0.75 14.37
CA VAL A 23 3.40 -0.91 14.34
C VAL A 23 3.09 -2.39 14.54
N GLY A 24 2.50 -2.72 15.69
CA GLY A 24 2.34 -4.12 16.09
C GLY A 24 3.69 -4.83 16.16
N ASN A 25 3.83 -5.93 15.41
CA ASN A 25 5.07 -6.70 15.29
C ASN A 25 5.94 -6.30 14.07
N LEU A 26 5.59 -5.23 13.35
CA LEU A 26 6.27 -4.82 12.13
C LEU A 26 7.07 -3.53 12.33
N THR A 27 8.27 -3.52 11.74
CA THR A 27 9.17 -2.36 11.72
C THR A 27 9.18 -1.71 10.35
N PHE A 28 8.84 -0.42 10.29
CA PHE A 28 8.85 0.40 9.09
C PHE A 28 10.02 1.38 9.13
N LYS A 29 10.75 1.53 8.03
CA LYS A 29 11.73 2.61 7.85
C LYS A 29 11.10 3.77 7.08
N ALA A 30 11.04 4.95 7.70
CA ALA A 30 10.48 6.14 7.06
C ALA A 30 11.50 7.30 7.06
N SER A 31 11.88 7.76 5.87
CA SER A 31 12.87 8.83 5.63
C SER A 31 12.27 10.20 5.33
N LYS A 32 10.98 10.25 5.00
CA LYS A 32 10.22 11.50 4.92
C LYS A 32 9.34 11.63 6.16
N GLN A 33 9.12 12.87 6.59
CA GLN A 33 8.17 13.26 7.63
C GLN A 33 6.81 12.58 7.36
N VAL A 34 6.61 11.44 8.03
CA VAL A 34 5.28 10.82 8.19
C VAL A 34 4.39 11.80 8.96
N PHE A 35 5.00 12.70 9.75
CA PHE A 35 4.43 13.88 10.40
C PHE A 35 5.55 14.92 10.64
N ASP A 36 5.20 16.16 11.02
CA ASP A 36 6.17 17.18 11.48
C ASP A 36 7.01 16.71 12.70
N GLY A 37 6.56 15.67 13.40
CA GLY A 37 7.32 14.87 14.35
C GLY A 37 6.69 13.49 14.60
N PHE A 38 7.50 12.48 14.91
CA PHE A 38 7.02 11.08 15.08
C PHE A 38 6.27 10.81 16.40
N ASN A 39 6.17 11.80 17.29
CA ASN A 39 5.67 11.62 18.66
C ASN A 39 4.33 12.33 18.90
N ALA A 40 3.79 13.04 17.91
CA ALA A 40 2.51 13.73 17.99
C ALA A 40 1.89 13.87 16.59
N LEU A 41 0.57 13.88 16.54
CA LEU A 41 -0.17 14.40 15.39
C LEU A 41 0.34 15.82 15.07
N PRO A 42 0.53 16.20 13.79
CA PRO A 42 0.63 17.60 13.44
C PRO A 42 -0.62 18.30 13.96
N ASP A 43 -0.46 19.44 14.63
CA ASP A 43 -1.58 20.26 15.14
C ASP A 43 -2.58 20.63 14.03
N ALA A 44 -2.17 20.52 12.76
CA ALA A 44 -2.98 20.75 11.56
C ALA A 44 -3.92 19.58 11.15
N LEU A 45 -3.84 18.40 11.79
CA LEU A 45 -4.74 17.29 11.50
C LEU A 45 -6.02 17.38 12.34
N THR A 46 -7.13 17.71 11.68
CA THR A 46 -8.45 17.67 12.30
C THR A 46 -9.18 16.39 11.91
N TYR A 47 -9.87 15.81 12.87
CA TYR A 47 -10.62 14.57 12.69
C TYR A 47 -11.87 14.55 13.57
N THR A 48 -12.78 13.65 13.25
CA THR A 48 -13.98 13.36 14.01
C THR A 48 -13.96 11.89 14.39
N ARG A 49 -14.08 11.62 15.70
CA ARG A 49 -14.24 10.27 16.24
C ARG A 49 -15.73 9.95 16.30
N LEU A 50 -16.12 8.80 15.77
CA LEU A 50 -17.49 8.31 15.87
C LEU A 50 -17.69 7.49 17.14
N PRO A 51 -18.93 7.33 17.63
CA PRO A 51 -19.19 6.59 18.86
C PRO A 51 -18.65 5.16 18.80
N ILE A 52 -17.86 4.78 19.81
CA ILE A 52 -17.32 3.43 19.96
C ILE A 52 -18.45 2.40 20.01
N LYS A 53 -18.28 1.31 19.27
CA LYS A 53 -19.23 0.18 19.22
C LYS A 53 -18.55 -1.11 19.68
N ALA A 54 -19.20 -1.83 20.57
CA ALA A 54 -18.74 -3.13 21.03
C ALA A 54 -19.22 -4.25 20.10
N PHE A 55 -18.39 -5.26 19.89
CA PHE A 55 -18.72 -6.49 19.19
C PHE A 55 -18.17 -7.68 19.97
N THR A 56 -19.02 -8.67 20.26
CA THR A 56 -18.60 -9.92 20.88
C THR A 56 -18.53 -10.98 19.80
N ARG A 57 -17.35 -11.59 19.63
CA ARG A 57 -17.13 -12.61 18.61
C ARG A 57 -17.79 -13.94 19.01
N PRO A 58 -18.18 -14.79 18.04
CA PRO A 58 -18.78 -16.09 18.33
C PRO A 58 -17.91 -17.00 19.21
N GLU A 59 -16.59 -16.94 19.06
CA GLU A 59 -15.60 -17.67 19.84
C GLU A 59 -15.36 -17.09 21.25
N GLY A 60 -15.98 -15.95 21.56
CA GLY A 60 -15.77 -15.20 22.79
C GLY A 60 -14.84 -13.99 22.62
N GLY A 61 -14.75 -13.18 23.67
CA GLY A 61 -14.03 -11.90 23.63
C GLY A 61 -14.88 -10.76 23.06
N THR A 62 -14.82 -9.60 23.71
CA THR A 62 -15.49 -8.37 23.27
C THR A 62 -14.44 -7.37 22.82
N HIS A 63 -14.53 -6.97 21.57
CA HIS A 63 -13.70 -5.94 20.97
C HIS A 63 -14.52 -4.66 20.82
N TYR A 64 -13.83 -3.52 20.78
CA TYR A 64 -14.42 -2.21 20.64
C TYR A 64 -13.89 -1.54 19.38
N TYR A 65 -14.78 -0.99 18.57
CA TYR A 65 -14.44 -0.38 17.29
C TYR A 65 -14.78 1.09 17.30
N GLU A 66 -13.85 1.90 16.81
CA GLU A 66 -14.00 3.33 16.66
C GLU A 66 -13.59 3.76 15.26
N THR A 67 -14.48 4.43 14.56
CA THR A 67 -14.15 5.03 13.27
C THR A 67 -13.64 6.44 13.48
N VAL A 68 -12.49 6.74 12.88
CA VAL A 68 -11.92 8.09 12.83
C VAL A 68 -12.03 8.61 11.41
N LEU A 69 -12.71 9.74 11.24
CA LEU A 69 -12.88 10.44 9.97
C LEU A 69 -11.98 11.68 9.94
N MET A 70 -11.07 11.75 8.99
CA MET A 70 -10.21 12.91 8.77
C MET A 70 -11.00 14.03 8.08
N THR A 71 -10.98 15.22 8.67
CA THR A 71 -11.73 16.39 8.15
C THR A 71 -10.84 17.41 7.45
N SER A 72 -9.54 17.48 7.75
CA SER A 72 -8.63 18.42 7.08
C SER A 72 -7.97 17.88 5.80
N ARG A 73 -7.44 16.64 5.85
CA ARG A 73 -6.75 16.01 4.72
C ARG A 73 -6.72 14.49 4.86
N ASN A 74 -6.45 13.79 3.75
CA ASN A 74 -6.20 12.36 3.81
C ASN A 74 -4.91 12.05 4.57
N ILE A 75 -4.90 10.91 5.24
CA ILE A 75 -3.72 10.34 5.89
C ILE A 75 -3.38 9.02 5.24
N SER A 76 -2.17 8.55 5.47
CA SER A 76 -1.72 7.26 5.02
C SER A 76 -1.97 6.13 5.99
N TRP A 77 -1.86 4.91 5.50
CA TRP A 77 -2.04 3.72 6.32
C TRP A 77 -1.07 3.69 7.51
N LEU A 78 0.21 3.99 7.30
CA LEU A 78 1.20 4.01 8.39
C LEU A 78 0.88 5.10 9.42
N GLN A 79 0.43 6.27 8.97
CA GLN A 79 -0.07 7.32 9.87
C GLN A 79 -1.27 6.83 10.68
N ALA A 80 -2.26 6.24 10.03
CA ALA A 80 -3.46 5.70 10.67
C ALA A 80 -3.11 4.60 11.70
N ALA A 81 -2.13 3.75 11.40
CA ALA A 81 -1.70 2.67 12.27
C ALA A 81 -0.95 3.18 13.51
N VAL A 82 -0.06 4.17 13.33
CA VAL A 82 0.59 4.86 14.46
C VAL A 82 -0.45 5.54 15.36
N LEU A 83 -1.48 6.14 14.76
CA LEU A 83 -2.54 6.79 15.53
C LEU A 83 -3.38 5.79 16.32
N ALA A 84 -3.82 4.72 15.69
CA ALA A 84 -4.53 3.64 16.37
C ALA A 84 -3.72 3.11 17.57
N GLN A 85 -2.41 2.89 17.39
CA GLN A 85 -1.52 2.44 18.45
C GLN A 85 -1.34 3.47 19.57
N SER A 86 -1.25 4.76 19.23
CA SER A 86 -1.14 5.83 20.26
C SER A 86 -2.40 5.97 21.12
N GLU A 87 -3.55 5.53 20.61
CA GLU A 87 -4.82 5.48 21.34
C GLU A 87 -4.98 4.19 22.17
N GLY A 88 -3.98 3.30 22.14
CA GLY A 88 -4.02 2.01 22.85
C GLY A 88 -4.80 0.92 22.11
N GLY A 89 -5.04 1.09 20.81
CA GLY A 89 -5.67 0.10 19.93
C GLY A 89 -4.78 -0.28 18.75
N TYR A 90 -5.40 -0.85 17.72
CA TYR A 90 -4.76 -1.21 16.45
C TYR A 90 -5.68 -0.85 15.30
N LEU A 91 -5.16 -0.78 14.07
CA LEU A 91 -6.09 -0.78 12.93
C LEU A 91 -6.86 -2.10 12.92
N ALA A 92 -8.17 -2.00 12.71
CA ALA A 92 -9.09 -3.11 12.94
C ALA A 92 -8.76 -4.35 12.11
N SER A 93 -8.81 -5.49 12.77
CA SER A 93 -8.79 -6.81 12.19
C SER A 93 -10.19 -7.29 11.89
N VAL A 94 -10.27 -8.22 10.93
CA VAL A 94 -11.54 -8.84 10.58
C VAL A 94 -11.33 -10.35 10.46
N THR A 95 -11.77 -11.10 11.46
CA THR A 95 -11.54 -12.54 11.59
C THR A 95 -12.78 -13.37 11.23
N SER A 96 -13.91 -12.70 10.95
CA SER A 96 -15.17 -13.35 10.53
C SER A 96 -16.06 -12.47 9.64
N ALA A 97 -16.96 -13.11 8.89
CA ALA A 97 -17.96 -12.41 8.07
C ALA A 97 -18.92 -11.53 8.90
N ARG A 98 -19.28 -11.98 10.12
CA ARG A 98 -20.19 -11.24 11.01
C ARG A 98 -19.53 -9.96 11.51
N GLU A 99 -18.26 -10.04 11.86
CA GLU A 99 -17.45 -8.89 12.26
C GLU A 99 -17.27 -7.91 11.09
N ASN A 100 -16.94 -8.41 9.89
CA ASN A 100 -16.84 -7.59 8.69
C ASN A 100 -18.12 -6.77 8.45
N ALA A 101 -19.28 -7.42 8.52
CA ALA A 101 -20.58 -6.77 8.35
C ALA A 101 -20.87 -5.75 9.46
N PHE A 102 -20.50 -6.06 10.70
CA PHE A 102 -20.65 -5.17 11.84
C PHE A 102 -19.82 -3.89 11.68
N ILE A 103 -18.54 -4.03 11.31
CA ILE A 103 -17.63 -2.92 11.08
C ILE A 103 -18.12 -2.10 9.88
N TYR A 104 -18.40 -2.75 8.75
CA TYR A 104 -18.81 -2.07 7.53
C TYR A 104 -20.10 -1.25 7.68
N LYS A 105 -21.07 -1.73 8.47
CA LYS A 105 -22.31 -0.99 8.75
C LYS A 105 -22.08 0.41 9.31
N GLN A 106 -20.96 0.63 10.00
CA GLN A 106 -20.60 1.93 10.59
C GLN A 106 -20.05 2.91 9.55
N VAL A 107 -19.52 2.39 8.43
CA VAL A 107 -18.73 3.14 7.45
C VAL A 107 -19.28 3.06 6.03
N ASN A 108 -20.47 2.48 5.82
CA ASN A 108 -21.14 2.35 4.52
C ASN A 108 -21.69 3.69 3.96
N SER A 109 -20.85 4.72 3.87
CA SER A 109 -21.19 6.03 3.32
C SER A 109 -19.98 6.61 2.60
N ALA A 110 -20.21 7.27 1.46
CA ALA A 110 -19.14 7.83 0.62
C ALA A 110 -18.18 8.77 1.36
N LYS A 111 -18.62 9.44 2.44
CA LYS A 111 -17.77 10.35 3.23
C LYS A 111 -16.53 9.69 3.85
N PHE A 112 -16.56 8.37 4.05
CA PHE A 112 -15.45 7.61 4.61
C PHE A 112 -14.47 7.11 3.54
N PHE A 113 -14.85 7.23 2.28
CA PHE A 113 -14.07 6.76 1.15
C PHE A 113 -13.42 7.95 0.45
N TRP A 114 -12.21 7.73 -0.01
CA TRP A 114 -11.54 8.61 -0.95
C TRP A 114 -11.73 8.06 -2.37
N GLU A 115 -12.18 8.91 -3.28
CA GLU A 115 -12.26 8.60 -4.70
C GLU A 115 -10.93 8.95 -5.35
N LEU A 116 -10.35 8.02 -6.11
CA LEU A 116 -9.18 8.37 -6.92
C LEU A 116 -9.59 9.41 -7.97
N PRO A 117 -8.70 10.37 -8.29
CA PRO A 117 -8.94 11.31 -9.37
C PRO A 117 -9.26 10.60 -10.70
N ASP A 118 -10.20 11.18 -11.45
CA ASP A 118 -10.68 10.67 -12.73
C ASP A 118 -9.54 10.41 -13.73
N GLY A 119 -9.71 9.39 -14.58
CA GLY A 119 -8.84 9.11 -15.73
C GLY A 119 -7.80 8.00 -15.53
N LEU A 120 -7.70 7.39 -14.34
CA LEU A 120 -6.84 6.23 -14.10
C LEU A 120 -7.50 4.89 -14.44
N THR A 121 -8.84 4.81 -14.39
CA THR A 121 -9.59 3.61 -14.78
C THR A 121 -10.96 3.99 -15.38
N ASN A 122 -11.65 3.04 -16.02
CA ASN A 122 -13.03 3.20 -16.52
C ASN A 122 -14.10 3.20 -15.39
N ALA A 123 -13.66 3.19 -14.14
CA ALA A 123 -14.49 3.26 -12.94
C ALA A 123 -13.87 4.27 -11.95
N SER A 124 -14.66 4.68 -10.96
CA SER A 124 -14.19 5.48 -9.83
C SER A 124 -13.90 4.55 -8.65
N PRO A 125 -12.65 4.11 -8.42
CA PRO A 125 -12.32 3.32 -7.24
C PRO A 125 -12.48 4.19 -5.99
N LEU A 126 -13.19 3.64 -5.02
CA LEU A 126 -13.38 4.20 -3.69
C LEU A 126 -12.53 3.42 -2.71
N ILE A 127 -11.66 4.12 -1.99
CA ILE A 127 -10.70 3.56 -1.02
C ILE A 127 -11.02 4.05 0.39
N GLY A 128 -11.07 3.13 1.33
CA GLY A 128 -11.18 3.43 2.75
C GLY A 128 -12.47 2.91 3.37
N PRO A 129 -12.62 2.99 4.69
CA PRO A 129 -11.58 3.25 5.69
C PRO A 129 -10.45 2.21 5.66
N PHE A 130 -9.27 2.57 6.18
CA PHE A 130 -8.18 1.61 6.41
C PHE A 130 -8.54 0.56 7.47
N LEU A 131 -8.03 -0.65 7.24
CA LEU A 131 -8.04 -1.81 8.14
C LEU A 131 -6.60 -2.22 8.47
N GLY A 132 -6.42 -3.13 9.42
CA GLY A 132 -5.11 -3.54 9.94
C GLY A 132 -4.33 -4.53 9.07
N GLY A 133 -4.89 -4.93 7.92
CA GLY A 133 -4.27 -5.89 7.03
C GLY A 133 -3.04 -5.30 6.35
N ILE A 134 -1.93 -6.02 6.41
CA ILE A 134 -0.66 -5.62 5.79
C ILE A 134 0.07 -6.85 5.25
N LYS A 135 0.73 -6.67 4.11
CA LYS A 135 1.59 -7.67 3.46
C LYS A 135 2.95 -7.05 3.17
N GLN A 136 4.01 -7.80 3.46
CA GLN A 136 5.37 -7.43 3.09
C GLN A 136 5.67 -7.93 1.66
N GLY A 137 6.25 -7.05 0.84
CA GLY A 137 6.55 -7.33 -0.56
C GLY A 137 5.36 -7.15 -1.52
N GLN A 138 5.67 -7.01 -2.80
CA GLN A 138 4.71 -7.17 -3.89
C GLN A 138 4.78 -8.64 -4.32
N SER A 139 3.85 -9.49 -3.87
CA SER A 139 3.69 -10.81 -4.50
C SER A 139 2.49 -10.75 -5.44
N GLU A 140 2.61 -11.44 -6.58
CA GLU A 140 1.57 -11.52 -7.62
C GLU A 140 0.22 -12.03 -7.08
N ASP A 141 0.25 -12.83 -6.01
CA ASP A 141 -0.96 -13.31 -5.36
C ASP A 141 -1.46 -12.32 -4.30
N VAL A 142 -2.43 -11.51 -4.70
CA VAL A 142 -3.12 -10.56 -3.80
C VAL A 142 -3.81 -11.23 -2.61
N ASN A 143 -4.02 -12.55 -2.62
CA ASN A 143 -4.76 -13.26 -1.57
C ASN A 143 -3.84 -13.93 -0.52
N SER A 144 -2.52 -13.83 -0.64
CA SER A 144 -1.59 -14.48 0.29
C SER A 144 -0.52 -13.54 0.86
N GLY A 145 0.06 -13.93 1.99
CA GLY A 145 1.13 -13.18 2.68
C GLY A 145 0.63 -12.05 3.59
N TRP A 146 -0.67 -12.01 3.88
CA TRP A 146 -1.27 -11.00 4.76
C TRP A 146 -1.17 -11.37 6.23
N SER A 147 -1.07 -10.33 7.06
CA SER A 147 -1.10 -10.41 8.51
C SER A 147 -1.88 -9.22 9.07
N TRP A 148 -2.45 -9.39 10.26
CA TRP A 148 -3.04 -8.30 11.02
C TRP A 148 -1.99 -7.65 11.90
N VAL A 149 -1.95 -6.31 11.93
CA VAL A 149 -1.05 -5.57 12.85
C VAL A 149 -1.36 -5.82 14.33
N SER A 150 -2.56 -6.29 14.67
CA SER A 150 -2.90 -6.73 16.03
C SER A 150 -2.18 -8.02 16.44
N GLY A 151 -1.62 -8.77 15.48
CA GLY A 151 -1.06 -10.11 15.70
C GLY A 151 -2.10 -11.24 15.68
N GLU A 152 -3.37 -10.92 15.43
CA GLU A 152 -4.42 -11.93 15.33
C GLU A 152 -4.23 -12.87 14.14
N ARG A 153 -4.75 -14.09 14.27
CA ARG A 153 -4.66 -15.08 13.21
C ARG A 153 -5.46 -14.63 11.98
N TRP A 154 -4.85 -14.74 10.80
CA TRP A 154 -5.56 -14.63 9.54
C TRP A 154 -6.49 -15.83 9.33
N SER A 155 -7.80 -15.62 9.37
CA SER A 155 -8.82 -16.69 9.30
C SER A 155 -10.00 -16.39 8.38
N PHE A 156 -10.04 -15.20 7.78
CA PHE A 156 -11.15 -14.74 6.97
C PHE A 156 -10.65 -13.85 5.84
N ASP A 157 -11.27 -13.99 4.67
CA ASP A 157 -10.97 -13.25 3.46
C ASP A 157 -12.26 -12.69 2.87
N ASN A 158 -12.24 -11.41 2.46
CA ASN A 158 -13.35 -10.77 1.77
C ASN A 158 -12.88 -9.83 0.64
N TRP A 159 -11.91 -10.29 -0.15
CA TRP A 159 -11.33 -9.52 -1.24
C TRP A 159 -12.35 -9.17 -2.33
N ALA A 160 -12.29 -7.94 -2.85
CA ALA A 160 -13.11 -7.53 -3.97
C ALA A 160 -12.63 -8.21 -5.27
N ALA A 161 -13.54 -8.90 -5.96
CA ALA A 161 -13.23 -9.81 -7.06
C ALA A 161 -12.60 -9.16 -8.32
N ASN A 162 -12.44 -7.84 -8.36
CA ASN A 162 -11.81 -7.10 -9.47
C ASN A 162 -11.08 -5.85 -8.96
N TRP A 163 -10.67 -5.82 -7.69
CA TRP A 163 -9.83 -4.72 -7.22
C TRP A 163 -8.54 -4.72 -8.02
N ILE A 164 -8.13 -3.53 -8.46
CA ILE A 164 -7.08 -3.26 -9.46
C ILE A 164 -5.90 -4.21 -9.24
N GLN A 165 -5.86 -5.29 -10.03
CA GLN A 165 -4.67 -6.10 -10.26
C GLN A 165 -3.79 -5.29 -11.22
N THR A 166 -3.19 -4.20 -10.73
CA THR A 166 -2.04 -3.64 -11.44
C THR A 166 -0.86 -4.51 -11.09
N GLU A 167 -0.79 -5.66 -11.75
CA GLU A 167 0.38 -6.15 -12.47
C GLU A 167 -0.05 -7.42 -13.25
N ASP A 168 0.26 -7.41 -14.55
CA ASP A 168 0.10 -8.48 -15.55
C ASP A 168 -1.28 -8.82 -16.14
N LYS A 169 -1.79 -7.90 -16.99
CA LYS A 169 -2.25 -8.33 -18.32
C LYS A 169 -1.13 -8.13 -19.34
N GLN A 170 -0.03 -8.86 -19.17
CA GLN A 170 0.85 -9.10 -20.32
C GLN A 170 0.13 -10.10 -21.23
N ASP A 171 -0.59 -9.52 -22.18
CA ASP A 171 -0.85 -10.08 -23.50
C ASP A 171 -1.06 -11.61 -23.58
N LYS A 172 -2.20 -12.10 -23.11
CA LYS A 172 -2.73 -13.42 -23.53
C LYS A 172 -3.40 -13.36 -24.91
N THR A 173 -3.03 -12.39 -25.76
CA THR A 173 -3.55 -12.29 -27.13
C THR A 173 -2.65 -12.91 -28.20
N ASP A 174 -1.51 -13.51 -27.85
CA ASP A 174 -0.60 -14.10 -28.86
C ASP A 174 -0.30 -15.61 -28.73
N SER A 175 -1.15 -16.38 -28.04
CA SER A 175 -1.04 -17.85 -28.00
C SER A 175 -2.08 -18.61 -28.83
N SER A 176 -2.84 -17.94 -29.71
CA SER A 176 -3.79 -18.61 -30.62
C SER A 176 -3.50 -18.43 -32.11
N ARG A 177 -2.31 -17.93 -32.49
CA ARG A 177 -1.88 -17.80 -33.90
C ARG A 177 -0.65 -18.62 -34.25
N GLN A 178 -0.58 -19.88 -33.84
CA GLN A 178 0.25 -20.87 -34.56
C GLN A 178 -0.41 -22.25 -34.59
N THR A 179 -1.51 -22.37 -35.34
CA THR A 179 -1.91 -23.64 -35.96
C THR A 179 -2.50 -23.39 -37.34
N SER A 180 -1.68 -22.96 -38.31
CA SER A 180 -1.98 -23.10 -39.74
C SER A 180 -0.85 -22.61 -40.64
N SER A 181 0.11 -23.49 -40.92
CA SER A 181 0.81 -23.54 -42.22
C SER A 181 1.48 -24.91 -42.30
N SER A 182 0.75 -25.90 -42.81
CA SER A 182 0.76 -26.26 -44.23
C SER A 182 2.16 -26.57 -44.73
N GLN A 183 2.32 -27.85 -45.04
CA GLN A 183 3.43 -28.44 -45.77
C GLN A 183 3.81 -27.59 -46.98
N ASN A 184 5.09 -27.31 -47.14
CA ASN A 184 5.79 -27.59 -48.40
C ASN A 184 7.29 -27.41 -48.23
N GLY A 185 8.01 -28.52 -48.30
CA GLY A 185 9.45 -28.51 -48.52
C GLY A 185 9.76 -28.15 -49.97
N ARG A 186 10.75 -27.29 -50.18
CA ARG A 186 11.60 -27.35 -51.38
C ARG A 186 12.95 -26.68 -51.12
N GLN A 187 13.96 -27.35 -51.65
CA GLN A 187 15.40 -27.18 -51.48
C GLN A 187 15.95 -25.97 -52.27
N GLY A 188 17.11 -25.43 -51.86
CA GLY A 188 18.00 -24.64 -52.72
C GLY A 188 18.95 -23.67 -51.98
N PRO A 189 20.16 -23.35 -52.50
CA PRO A 189 21.39 -23.44 -51.69
C PRO A 189 22.20 -22.14 -51.49
N GLY A 190 22.98 -22.11 -50.39
CA GLY A 190 24.38 -21.67 -50.30
C GLY A 190 24.77 -20.19 -50.50
N ARG A 191 25.46 -19.61 -49.51
CA ARG A 191 26.76 -18.93 -49.70
C ARG A 191 27.49 -18.57 -48.39
N GLN A 192 28.81 -18.71 -48.46
CA GLN A 192 29.85 -18.54 -47.44
C GLN A 192 30.30 -17.07 -47.24
N GLY A 193 30.98 -16.81 -46.11
CA GLY A 193 31.92 -15.71 -45.89
C GLY A 193 31.52 -14.79 -44.74
N GLY A 194 32.31 -14.45 -43.73
CA GLY A 194 33.75 -14.61 -43.51
C GLY A 194 34.16 -14.34 -42.06
N LYS A 195 35.38 -14.76 -41.74
CA LYS A 195 36.07 -14.66 -40.44
C LYS A 195 36.76 -13.30 -40.25
N GLY A 196 36.94 -12.91 -38.97
CA GLY A 196 37.98 -11.98 -38.49
C GLY A 196 37.39 -10.91 -37.55
N GLY A 197 37.90 -10.61 -36.35
CA GLY A 197 39.16 -10.98 -35.71
C GLY A 197 39.13 -10.67 -34.19
N ARG A 198 40.19 -11.11 -33.51
CA ARG A 198 40.46 -11.01 -32.07
C ARG A 198 41.04 -9.64 -31.68
N GLY A 199 40.76 -9.16 -30.47
CA GLY A 199 41.58 -8.18 -29.74
C GLY A 199 40.99 -7.83 -28.36
N PRO A 200 41.81 -7.57 -27.31
CA PRO A 200 41.51 -7.97 -25.92
C PRO A 200 41.18 -6.84 -24.93
N SER A 201 40.66 -7.26 -23.77
CA SER A 201 40.52 -6.65 -22.44
C SER A 201 40.77 -5.16 -22.21
N ARG A 202 39.86 -4.52 -21.45
CA ARG A 202 40.20 -3.59 -20.35
C ARG A 202 39.04 -3.44 -19.34
N ASP A 203 39.36 -3.81 -18.12
CA ASP A 203 39.06 -3.11 -16.86
C ASP A 203 37.60 -2.84 -16.45
N GLY A 204 37.11 -3.76 -15.61
CA GLY A 204 36.74 -3.43 -14.23
C GLY A 204 36.02 -2.12 -13.97
N GLN A 205 34.68 -2.15 -14.06
CA GLN A 205 33.85 -1.48 -13.08
C GLN A 205 32.80 -2.47 -12.58
N ASP A 206 33.23 -3.22 -11.57
CA ASP A 206 32.37 -3.93 -10.63
C ASP A 206 31.59 -2.86 -9.83
N GLN A 207 30.61 -2.20 -10.47
CA GLN A 207 29.57 -1.49 -9.73
C GLN A 207 28.64 -2.54 -9.15
N ARG A 208 29.11 -3.15 -8.05
CA ARG A 208 28.22 -3.68 -7.02
C ARG A 208 27.39 -2.50 -6.50
N GLN A 209 26.33 -2.15 -7.22
CA GLN A 209 25.21 -1.48 -6.62
C GLN A 209 24.67 -2.45 -5.58
N SER A 210 25.02 -2.23 -4.32
CA SER A 210 24.34 -2.86 -3.19
C SER A 210 22.84 -2.62 -3.40
N PRO A 211 22.01 -3.65 -3.60
CA PRO A 211 20.58 -3.45 -3.58
C PRO A 211 20.26 -3.17 -2.11
N SER A 212 20.08 -1.90 -1.74
CA SER A 212 19.24 -1.60 -0.59
C SER A 212 17.85 -2.03 -1.03
N GLU A 213 17.50 -3.30 -0.81
CA GLU A 213 16.18 -3.83 -1.12
C GLU A 213 15.16 -2.93 -0.43
N SER A 214 14.47 -2.10 -1.21
CA SER A 214 13.38 -1.30 -0.69
C SER A 214 12.26 -2.27 -0.35
N THR A 215 12.11 -2.61 0.93
CA THR A 215 10.98 -3.42 1.38
C THR A 215 9.70 -2.67 1.04
N SER A 216 8.92 -3.20 0.09
CA SER A 216 7.62 -2.69 -0.26
C SER A 216 6.57 -3.27 0.68
N TYR A 217 5.48 -2.53 0.89
CA TYR A 217 4.35 -2.97 1.71
C TYR A 217 3.05 -2.74 0.96
N VAL A 218 2.08 -3.63 1.19
CA VAL A 218 0.72 -3.51 0.67
C VAL A 218 -0.23 -3.44 1.85
N ALA A 219 -1.06 -2.41 1.88
CA ALA A 219 -2.01 -2.17 2.95
C ALA A 219 -3.45 -2.48 2.55
N MET A 220 -4.29 -2.78 3.54
CA MET A 220 -5.70 -3.09 3.36
C MET A 220 -6.61 -1.90 3.66
N SER A 221 -7.69 -1.79 2.88
CA SER A 221 -8.87 -0.99 3.23
C SER A 221 -10.16 -1.68 2.80
N PHE A 222 -11.30 -1.17 3.26
CA PHE A 222 -12.53 -1.36 2.48
C PHE A 222 -12.39 -0.70 1.12
N ALA A 223 -13.00 -1.29 0.10
CA ALA A 223 -12.79 -0.85 -1.26
C ALA A 223 -13.94 -1.27 -2.18
N GLY A 224 -14.33 -0.38 -3.10
CA GLY A 224 -15.39 -0.66 -4.07
C GLY A 224 -15.25 0.16 -5.34
N LEU A 225 -15.88 -0.32 -6.42
CA LEU A 225 -15.96 0.43 -7.68
C LEU A 225 -17.28 1.21 -7.71
N ASN A 226 -17.20 2.53 -7.89
CA ASN A 226 -18.32 3.47 -8.00
C ASN A 226 -19.19 3.62 -6.74
N LYS A 227 -19.17 2.67 -5.81
CA LYS A 227 -19.88 2.71 -4.52
C LYS A 227 -19.08 2.05 -3.40
N PRO A 228 -19.27 2.48 -2.15
CA PRO A 228 -18.78 1.76 -0.98
C PRO A 228 -19.10 0.26 -1.05
N SER A 229 -18.15 -0.57 -0.60
CA SER A 229 -18.34 -2.01 -0.51
C SER A 229 -17.71 -2.56 0.77
N SER A 230 -18.31 -3.62 1.30
CA SER A 230 -17.80 -4.36 2.45
C SER A 230 -16.60 -5.24 2.10
N GLN A 231 -16.25 -5.33 0.82
CA GLN A 231 -15.10 -6.07 0.33
C GLN A 231 -13.80 -5.26 0.51
N TRP A 232 -12.69 -5.98 0.54
CA TRP A 232 -11.37 -5.41 0.79
C TRP A 232 -10.63 -5.13 -0.51
N GLY A 233 -9.82 -4.08 -0.49
CA GLY A 233 -8.86 -3.74 -1.53
C GLY A 233 -7.44 -3.77 -1.01
N ALA A 234 -6.53 -4.20 -1.87
CA ALA A 234 -5.09 -4.14 -1.65
C ALA A 234 -4.52 -2.84 -2.22
N LEU A 235 -3.76 -2.11 -1.43
CA LEU A 235 -3.20 -0.82 -1.80
C LEU A 235 -1.67 -0.89 -1.82
N VAL A 236 -1.10 -0.72 -3.01
CA VAL A 236 0.33 -0.86 -3.26
C VAL A 236 1.04 0.48 -3.15
N SER A 237 2.18 0.53 -2.45
CA SER A 237 3.14 1.61 -2.60
C SER A 237 3.84 1.48 -3.97
N GLY A 238 3.69 2.45 -4.86
CA GLY A 238 4.17 2.37 -6.25
C GLY A 238 5.64 1.94 -6.44
N ARG A 239 5.92 1.26 -7.56
CA ARG A 239 7.26 0.80 -7.97
C ARG A 239 8.28 1.94 -8.09
N GLY A 240 9.54 1.65 -7.75
CA GLY A 240 10.70 2.33 -8.35
C GLY A 240 11.29 3.55 -7.63
N SER A 241 10.93 3.82 -6.38
CA SER A 241 11.71 4.76 -5.56
C SER A 241 11.78 4.28 -4.13
N SER A 242 12.97 4.29 -3.57
CA SER A 242 13.19 4.23 -2.12
C SER A 242 12.12 5.08 -1.43
N ILE A 243 11.25 4.44 -0.64
CA ILE A 243 10.00 4.99 -0.09
C ILE A 243 10.06 6.51 0.09
N ARG A 244 9.40 7.28 -0.78
CA ARG A 244 9.25 8.74 -0.67
C ARG A 244 7.78 9.21 -0.74
N ALA A 245 6.80 8.31 -0.61
CA ALA A 245 5.39 8.64 -0.38
C ALA A 245 4.70 7.46 0.35
N PRO A 246 3.71 7.73 1.21
CA PRO A 246 3.18 6.72 2.11
C PRO A 246 2.15 5.80 1.43
N ILE A 247 1.99 4.60 2.01
CA ILE A 247 1.48 3.35 1.40
C ILE A 247 0.08 3.45 0.74
N ALA A 248 -0.71 4.47 1.05
CA ALA A 248 -1.94 4.90 0.37
C ALA A 248 -2.44 6.17 1.06
N TYR A 249 -3.56 6.76 0.61
CA TYR A 249 -4.26 7.80 1.35
C TYR A 249 -5.73 7.45 1.53
N SER A 250 -6.29 7.70 2.72
CA SER A 250 -7.71 7.54 3.00
C SER A 250 -8.23 8.68 3.88
N ARG A 251 -9.55 8.89 3.81
CA ARG A 251 -10.29 9.82 4.66
C ARG A 251 -10.66 9.24 6.00
N ALA A 252 -10.56 7.92 6.18
CA ALA A 252 -10.96 7.30 7.43
C ALA A 252 -10.13 6.06 7.74
N PHE A 253 -10.14 5.68 9.00
CA PHE A 253 -9.59 4.43 9.49
C PHE A 253 -10.42 3.94 10.68
N ILE A 254 -10.30 2.65 10.98
CA ILE A 254 -11.04 2.03 12.08
C ILE A 254 -10.03 1.52 13.10
N ILE A 255 -10.16 1.98 14.34
CA ILE A 255 -9.40 1.51 15.48
C ILE A 255 -10.17 0.37 16.14
N GLU A 256 -9.48 -0.69 16.49
CA GLU A 256 -9.94 -1.78 17.34
C GLU A 256 -9.22 -1.75 18.68
N TYR A 257 -9.97 -2.00 19.75
CA TYR A 257 -9.46 -2.11 21.12
C TYR A 257 -9.90 -3.43 21.77
N ASP A 258 -8.97 -4.10 22.47
CA ASP A 258 -9.26 -5.32 23.26
C ASP A 258 -10.09 -5.04 24.51
N LYS A 259 -10.12 -3.78 24.95
CA LYS A 259 -10.86 -3.30 26.12
C LYS A 259 -11.52 -1.99 25.78
N LYS A 260 -12.63 -1.68 26.47
CA LYS A 260 -13.31 -0.40 26.27
C LYS A 260 -12.34 0.74 26.57
N PRO A 261 -12.04 1.63 25.62
CA PRO A 261 -11.20 2.80 25.89
C PRO A 261 -11.92 3.71 26.89
N LYS A 262 -11.14 4.41 27.73
CA LYS A 262 -11.63 5.25 28.83
C LYS A 262 -12.24 6.55 28.34
#